data_AF-A0A349EKZ0-F1
#
_entry.id   AF-A0A349EKZ0-F1
#
_cell.length_a   1.000
_cell.length_b   1.000
_cell.length_c   1.000
_cell.angle_alpha   90.00
_cell.angle_beta   90.00
_cell.angle_gamma   90.00
#
_symmetry.space_group_name_H-M   'P 1'
#
loop_
_entity.id
_entity.type
_entity.pdbx_description
1 polymer ?
#
loop_
_entity_poly.entity_id
_entity_poly.type
_entity_poly.pdbx_seq_one_letter_code
_entity_poly.pdbx_strand_id
1 'polypeptide(L)'
;MVRTKCGNISRMIMAGIILAGMSAAAYGGTVSAVQIAQRLDKTKHTTAEIKSFLKGLKGQQVQADGRVNDVRIGKKNAKVVVLVKVPERSQEFVVDVQMETNAAEKFRKDERVACTGEFVRHNNFTLNGVVIKGSCKK
;
A
#
# COMPACT_ATOMS: atom_id res chain seq x y z
N MET A 1 60.57 6.01 57.60
CA MET A 1 61.27 5.34 56.47
C MET A 1 60.71 3.93 56.32
N VAL A 2 59.75 3.70 55.41
CA VAL A 2 59.45 2.42 54.72
C VAL A 2 58.68 2.81 53.44
N ARG A 3 59.20 2.40 52.28
CA ARG A 3 58.65 2.54 50.92
C ARG A 3 57.82 1.31 50.57
N THR A 4 56.75 1.47 49.77
CA THR A 4 56.42 0.75 48.48
C THR A 4 54.94 1.00 48.15
N LYS A 5 54.55 1.74 47.10
CA LYS A 5 54.50 1.46 45.64
C LYS A 5 53.46 0.41 45.18
N CYS A 6 52.70 0.84 44.15
CA CYS A 6 51.90 0.08 43.16
C CYS A 6 50.52 -0.44 43.63
N GLY A 7 49.44 -0.36 42.86
CA GLY A 7 49.28 0.01 41.46
C GLY A 7 47.81 -0.09 41.01
N ASN A 8 47.53 0.52 39.86
CA ASN A 8 46.31 0.48 39.05
C ASN A 8 45.56 -0.86 39.04
N ILE A 9 44.22 -0.82 39.08
CA ILE A 9 43.36 -1.53 38.09
C ILE A 9 42.13 -0.67 37.77
N SER A 10 42.20 -0.01 36.61
CA SER A 10 41.04 0.37 35.79
C SER A 10 40.19 -0.85 35.44
N ARG A 11 38.86 -0.70 35.39
CA ARG A 11 38.02 -1.37 34.37
C ARG A 11 36.64 -0.73 34.24
N MET A 12 36.53 0.05 33.16
CA MET A 12 35.43 0.13 32.18
C MET A 12 33.99 0.24 32.70
N ILE A 13 33.48 1.47 32.68
CA ILE A 13 32.07 1.75 32.43
C ILE A 13 31.83 1.48 30.94
N MET A 14 31.26 0.32 30.62
CA MET A 14 30.79 -0.02 29.28
C MET A 14 29.26 -0.03 29.30
N ALA A 15 28.67 1.17 29.28
CA ALA A 15 27.26 1.34 28.94
C ALA A 15 27.22 1.75 27.47
N GLY A 16 27.09 0.75 26.59
CA GLY A 16 26.93 0.94 25.16
C GLY A 16 25.69 1.77 24.88
N ILE A 17 25.91 2.98 24.36
CA ILE A 17 24.87 3.76 23.70
C ILE A 17 24.59 3.02 22.38
N ILE A 18 23.59 2.15 22.39
CA ILE A 18 22.98 1.63 21.17
C ILE A 18 22.30 2.83 20.53
N LEU A 19 23.03 3.55 19.67
CA LEU A 19 22.46 4.56 18.80
C LEU A 19 21.34 3.87 18.04
N ALA A 20 20.14 4.40 18.25
CA ALA A 20 18.93 4.08 17.55
C ALA A 20 19.21 4.01 16.04
N GLY A 21 19.39 2.79 15.54
CA GLY A 21 19.03 2.48 14.17
C GLY A 21 17.54 2.75 14.08
N MET A 22 17.19 3.96 13.63
CA MET A 22 15.87 4.28 13.13
C MET A 22 15.61 3.26 12.03
N SER A 23 15.02 2.13 12.42
CA SER A 23 14.32 1.27 11.49
C SER A 23 13.29 2.21 10.88
N ALA A 24 13.48 2.52 9.60
CA ALA A 24 12.37 2.96 8.77
C ALA A 24 11.32 1.88 8.99
N ALA A 25 10.36 2.17 9.87
CA ALA A 25 9.14 1.41 9.97
C ALA A 25 8.54 1.57 8.58
N ALA A 26 8.85 0.62 7.71
CA ALA A 26 8.03 0.33 6.57
C ALA A 26 6.66 0.15 7.20
N TYR A 27 5.82 1.17 7.08
CA TYR A 27 4.41 1.09 7.42
C TYR A 27 3.82 0.11 6.40
N GLY A 28 4.10 -1.18 6.61
CA GLY A 28 3.55 -2.34 5.90
C GLY A 28 2.11 -2.56 6.35
N GLY A 29 1.36 -1.47 6.47
CA GLY A 29 -0.08 -1.52 6.65
C GLY A 29 -0.70 -1.94 5.33
N THR A 30 -1.62 -2.90 5.41
CA THR A 30 -2.51 -3.19 4.29
C THR A 30 -3.73 -2.29 4.43
N VAL A 31 -4.08 -1.57 3.37
CA VAL A 31 -5.20 -0.63 3.35
C VAL A 31 -6.29 -1.18 2.42
N SER A 32 -7.55 -1.12 2.83
CA SER A 32 -8.63 -1.58 1.96
C SER A 32 -9.01 -0.50 0.93
N ALA A 33 -9.37 -0.92 -0.28
CA ALA A 33 -9.85 -0.02 -1.34
C ALA A 33 -11.10 0.75 -0.91
N VAL A 34 -11.93 0.16 -0.03
CA VAL A 34 -13.09 0.83 0.58
C VAL A 34 -12.65 2.02 1.44
N GLN A 35 -11.64 1.84 2.30
CA GLN A 35 -11.10 2.94 3.13
C GLN A 35 -10.50 4.05 2.26
N ILE A 36 -9.79 3.67 1.20
CA ILE A 36 -9.26 4.65 0.22
C ILE A 36 -10.42 5.42 -0.40
N ALA A 37 -11.46 4.74 -0.88
CA ALA A 37 -12.62 5.36 -1.51
C ALA A 37 -13.35 6.34 -0.59
N GLN A 38 -13.42 6.05 0.72
CA GLN A 38 -13.97 6.96 1.73
C GLN A 38 -13.08 8.18 1.94
N ARG A 39 -11.75 7.99 2.02
CA ARG A 39 -10.78 9.08 2.17
C ARG A 39 -10.69 9.99 0.94
N LEU A 40 -11.10 9.51 -0.22
CA LEU A 40 -11.19 10.27 -1.47
C LEU A 40 -12.51 11.03 -1.65
N ASP A 41 -13.43 10.94 -0.68
CA ASP A 41 -14.69 11.68 -0.72
C ASP A 41 -14.45 13.19 -0.46
N LYS A 42 -14.56 13.98 -1.54
CA LYS A 42 -14.36 15.44 -1.50
C LYS A 42 -15.44 16.19 -0.71
N THR A 43 -16.56 15.53 -0.38
CA THR A 43 -17.57 16.12 0.49
C THR A 43 -17.17 16.04 1.97
N LYS A 44 -16.28 15.08 2.32
CA LYS A 44 -15.80 14.83 3.68
C LYS A 44 -14.36 15.29 3.92
N HIS A 45 -13.55 15.38 2.87
CA HIS A 45 -12.13 15.69 2.95
C HIS A 45 -11.72 16.76 1.94
N THR A 46 -10.82 17.65 2.37
CA THR A 46 -10.24 18.67 1.50
C THR A 46 -9.27 18.06 0.50
N THR A 47 -9.04 18.77 -0.61
CA THR A 47 -8.03 18.36 -1.62
C THR A 47 -6.63 18.19 -1.03
N ALA A 48 -6.27 19.01 -0.03
CA ALA A 48 -4.97 18.93 0.63
C ALA A 48 -4.83 17.64 1.47
N GLU A 49 -5.86 17.30 2.24
CA GLU A 49 -5.91 16.05 3.02
C GLU A 49 -5.87 14.82 2.12
N ILE A 50 -6.68 14.82 1.05
CA ILE A 50 -6.70 13.77 0.04
C ILE A 50 -5.31 13.56 -0.56
N LYS A 51 -4.63 14.65 -0.95
CA LYS A 51 -3.29 14.60 -1.55
C LYS A 51 -2.25 14.07 -0.55
N SER A 52 -2.34 14.48 0.71
CA SER A 52 -1.46 13.99 1.78
C SER A 52 -1.65 12.49 2.01
N PHE A 53 -2.90 12.04 2.10
CA PHE A 53 -3.26 10.64 2.23
C PHE A 53 -2.73 9.79 1.07
N LEU A 54 -3.00 10.21 -0.18
CA LEU A 54 -2.50 9.52 -1.38
C LEU A 54 -0.96 9.46 -1.43
N LYS A 55 -0.26 10.47 -0.90
CA LYS A 55 1.21 10.45 -0.80
C LYS A 55 1.67 9.39 0.21
N GLY A 56 0.95 9.23 1.33
CA GLY A 56 1.22 8.22 2.34
C GLY A 56 0.94 6.78 1.91
N LEU A 57 0.06 6.57 0.91
CA LEU A 57 -0.22 5.24 0.36
C LEU A 57 0.91 4.67 -0.50
N LYS A 58 1.86 5.48 -0.98
CA LYS A 58 2.94 4.99 -1.85
C LYS A 58 3.75 3.89 -1.16
N GLY A 59 3.85 2.73 -1.80
CA GLY A 59 4.53 1.56 -1.26
C GLY A 59 3.69 0.71 -0.31
N GLN A 60 2.45 1.11 0.01
CA GLN A 60 1.55 0.32 0.85
C GLN A 60 0.81 -0.74 0.04
N GLN A 61 0.47 -1.84 0.70
CA GLN A 61 -0.38 -2.87 0.12
C GLN A 61 -1.84 -2.44 0.17
N VAL A 62 -2.55 -2.63 -0.93
CA VAL A 62 -3.97 -2.34 -1.08
C VAL A 62 -4.72 -3.64 -1.35
N GLN A 63 -5.78 -3.88 -0.60
CA GLN A 63 -6.72 -4.97 -0.82
C GLN A 63 -8.02 -4.45 -1.43
N ALA A 64 -8.50 -5.14 -2.48
CA ALA A 64 -9.69 -4.77 -3.23
C ALA A 64 -10.53 -6.00 -3.51
N ASP A 65 -11.66 -6.12 -2.82
CA ASP A 65 -12.67 -7.16 -3.08
C ASP A 65 -13.79 -6.57 -3.92
N GLY A 66 -14.05 -7.17 -5.07
CA GLY A 66 -14.98 -6.59 -6.03
C GLY A 66 -15.34 -7.51 -7.18
N ARG A 67 -15.88 -6.90 -8.23
CA ARG A 67 -16.20 -7.58 -9.49
C ARG A 67 -15.35 -7.06 -10.62
N VAL A 68 -14.90 -7.94 -11.49
CA VAL A 68 -14.18 -7.56 -12.71
C VAL A 68 -15.16 -6.83 -13.64
N ASN A 69 -14.82 -5.62 -14.03
CA ASN A 69 -15.58 -4.85 -15.01
C ASN A 69 -15.00 -4.97 -16.42
N ASP A 70 -13.68 -5.02 -16.52
CA ASP A 70 -12.97 -5.09 -17.79
C ASP A 70 -11.61 -5.77 -17.62
N VAL A 71 -11.13 -6.44 -18.66
CA VAL A 71 -9.80 -7.06 -18.70
C VAL A 71 -9.12 -6.63 -19.98
N ARG A 72 -8.04 -5.85 -19.85
CA ARG A 72 -7.26 -5.33 -20.97
C ARG A 72 -5.91 -6.01 -21.02
N ILE A 73 -5.72 -6.83 -22.05
CA ILE A 73 -4.48 -7.55 -22.27
C ILE A 73 -3.61 -6.76 -23.25
N GLY A 74 -2.39 -6.41 -22.83
CA GLY A 74 -1.34 -5.86 -23.68
C GLY A 74 -0.22 -6.88 -23.92
N LYS A 75 0.74 -6.53 -24.79
CA LYS A 75 1.85 -7.41 -25.18
C LYS A 75 2.77 -7.83 -24.02
N LYS A 76 2.93 -6.99 -22.99
CA LYS A 76 3.84 -7.24 -21.85
C LYS A 76 3.17 -7.16 -20.49
N ASN A 77 2.00 -6.52 -20.41
CA ASN A 77 1.27 -6.31 -19.16
C ASN A 77 -0.22 -6.39 -19.47
N ALA A 78 -0.99 -6.80 -18.47
CA ALA A 78 -2.44 -6.73 -18.48
C ALA A 78 -2.94 -5.83 -17.35
N LYS A 79 -4.14 -5.32 -17.55
CA LYS A 79 -4.89 -4.54 -16.56
C LYS A 79 -6.24 -5.22 -16.35
N VAL A 80 -6.53 -5.58 -15.11
CA VAL A 80 -7.86 -6.01 -14.68
C VAL A 80 -8.51 -4.84 -13.96
N VAL A 81 -9.64 -4.36 -14.46
CA VAL A 81 -10.41 -3.27 -13.85
C VAL A 81 -11.44 -3.88 -12.92
N VAL A 82 -11.36 -3.56 -11.63
CA VAL A 82 -12.25 -4.11 -10.59
C VAL A 82 -13.12 -3.01 -10.02
N LEU A 83 -14.42 -3.28 -9.92
CA LEU A 83 -15.40 -2.43 -9.24
C LEU A 83 -15.61 -2.93 -7.82
N VAL A 84 -15.27 -2.08 -6.86
CA VAL A 84 -15.40 -2.32 -5.42
C VAL A 84 -16.64 -1.57 -4.93
N LYS A 85 -17.58 -2.29 -4.34
CA LYS A 85 -18.77 -1.68 -3.74
C LYS A 85 -18.40 -1.01 -2.42
N VAL A 86 -18.77 0.27 -2.28
CA VAL A 86 -18.54 1.06 -1.07
C VAL A 86 -19.91 1.34 -0.44
N PRO A 87 -20.19 0.89 0.80
CA PRO A 87 -21.53 0.96 1.40
C PRO A 87 -22.16 2.36 1.41
N GLU A 88 -21.34 3.40 1.58
CA GLU A 88 -21.80 4.79 1.73
C GLU A 88 -21.74 5.61 0.42
N ARG A 89 -21.38 4.99 -0.72
CA ARG A 89 -21.27 5.69 -2.00
C ARG A 89 -22.21 5.09 -3.03
N SER A 90 -22.86 5.95 -3.80
CA SER A 90 -23.71 5.55 -4.92
C SER A 90 -22.93 4.96 -6.10
N GLN A 91 -21.66 5.35 -6.23
CA GLN A 91 -20.76 4.88 -7.29
C GLN A 91 -19.78 3.85 -6.73
N GLU A 92 -19.58 2.76 -7.47
CA GLU A 92 -18.54 1.78 -7.19
C GLU A 92 -17.14 2.42 -7.36
N PHE A 93 -16.21 2.01 -6.52
CA PHE A 93 -14.83 2.47 -6.55
C PHE A 93 -14.02 1.63 -7.53
N VAL A 94 -13.28 2.28 -8.42
CA VAL A 94 -12.52 1.60 -9.48
C VAL A 94 -11.10 1.30 -9.01
N VAL A 95 -10.68 0.05 -9.15
CA VAL A 95 -9.30 -0.39 -8.91
C VAL A 95 -8.73 -1.00 -10.19
N ASP A 96 -7.72 -0.34 -10.74
CA ASP A 96 -6.95 -0.85 -11.89
C ASP A 96 -5.81 -1.73 -11.37
N VAL A 97 -5.90 -3.03 -11.56
CA VAL A 97 -4.87 -3.99 -11.15
C VAL A 97 -3.94 -4.29 -12.32
N GLN A 98 -2.69 -3.84 -12.23
CA GLN A 98 -1.63 -4.17 -13.17
C GLN A 98 -0.99 -5.49 -12.78
N MET A 99 -0.98 -6.44 -13.72
CA MET A 99 -0.42 -7.78 -13.53
C MET A 99 0.14 -8.32 -14.85
N GLU A 100 0.81 -9.46 -14.78
CA GLU A 100 1.30 -10.17 -15.96
C GLU A 100 0.15 -10.67 -16.85
N THR A 101 0.38 -10.69 -18.16
CA THR A 101 -0.64 -11.08 -19.15
C THR A 101 -1.23 -12.46 -18.87
N ASN A 102 -0.37 -13.47 -18.69
CA ASN A 102 -0.81 -14.85 -18.45
C ASN A 102 -1.65 -14.98 -17.17
N ALA A 103 -1.39 -14.14 -16.16
CA ALA A 103 -2.15 -14.13 -14.92
C ALA A 103 -3.54 -13.49 -15.08
N ALA A 104 -3.71 -12.55 -16.02
CA ALA A 104 -4.95 -11.82 -16.25
C ALA A 104 -5.94 -12.59 -17.15
N GLU A 105 -5.45 -13.45 -18.04
CA GLU A 105 -6.26 -14.20 -19.02
C GLU A 105 -7.34 -15.09 -18.39
N LYS A 106 -7.14 -15.50 -17.13
CA LYS A 106 -8.09 -16.32 -16.39
C LYS A 106 -9.32 -15.57 -15.90
N PHE A 107 -9.32 -14.23 -15.93
CA PHE A 107 -10.43 -13.42 -15.44
C PHE A 107 -11.41 -13.07 -16.55
N ARG A 108 -12.69 -13.06 -16.21
CA ARG A 108 -13.79 -12.66 -17.07
C ARG A 108 -14.59 -11.55 -16.42
N LYS A 109 -15.28 -10.77 -17.25
CA LYS A 109 -16.20 -9.72 -16.78
C LYS A 109 -17.25 -10.33 -15.84
N ASP A 110 -17.65 -9.54 -14.84
CA ASP A 110 -18.60 -9.83 -13.78
C ASP A 110 -18.17 -10.90 -12.75
N GLU A 111 -16.98 -11.50 -12.90
CA GLU A 111 -16.42 -12.41 -11.90
C GLU A 111 -16.09 -11.67 -10.60
N ARG A 112 -16.40 -12.30 -9.46
CA ARG A 112 -15.93 -11.83 -8.16
C ARG A 112 -14.45 -12.18 -7.99
N VAL A 113 -13.70 -11.20 -7.50
CA VAL A 113 -12.26 -11.34 -7.27
C VAL A 113 -11.82 -10.59 -6.02
N ALA A 114 -10.82 -11.15 -5.35
CA ALA A 114 -10.06 -10.51 -4.29
C ALA A 114 -8.66 -10.16 -4.84
N CYS A 115 -8.34 -8.88 -4.90
CA CYS A 115 -7.08 -8.39 -5.45
C CYS A 115 -6.22 -7.75 -4.36
N THR A 116 -4.93 -8.03 -4.39
CA THR A 116 -3.95 -7.42 -3.49
C THR A 116 -2.75 -6.95 -4.30
N GLY A 117 -2.27 -5.74 -4.02
CA GLY A 117 -1.10 -5.20 -4.69
C GLY A 117 -0.60 -3.92 -4.08
N GLU A 118 0.60 -3.52 -4.48
CA GLU A 118 1.19 -2.25 -4.05
C GLU A 118 0.48 -1.07 -4.75
N PHE A 119 0.15 -0.04 -3.98
CA PHE A 119 -0.37 1.20 -4.55
C PHE A 119 0.66 1.88 -5.46
N VAL A 120 0.28 2.15 -6.71
CA VAL A 120 1.12 2.83 -7.68
C VAL A 120 0.77 4.30 -7.78
N ARG A 121 -0.51 4.60 -8.05
CA ARG A 121 -0.99 5.97 -8.27
C ARG A 121 -2.50 6.08 -8.16
N HIS A 122 -2.96 7.30 -7.93
CA HIS A 122 -4.36 7.66 -8.09
C HIS A 122 -4.73 7.73 -9.58
N ASN A 123 -5.92 7.24 -9.93
CA ASN A 123 -6.45 7.29 -11.28
C ASN A 123 -7.55 8.34 -11.39
N ASN A 124 -7.19 9.51 -11.94
CA ASN A 124 -8.14 10.61 -12.18
C ASN A 124 -9.06 10.34 -13.39
N PHE A 125 -8.73 9.40 -14.27
CA PHE A 125 -9.47 9.17 -15.52
C PHE A 125 -10.70 8.28 -15.31
N THR A 126 -10.64 7.34 -14.38
CA THR A 126 -11.76 6.43 -14.06
C THR A 126 -12.36 6.83 -12.72
N LEU A 127 -13.43 7.65 -12.75
CA LEU A 127 -14.35 7.92 -11.63
C LEU A 127 -13.76 7.83 -10.21
N ASN A 128 -12.65 8.55 -9.96
CA ASN A 128 -11.92 8.56 -8.68
C ASN A 128 -11.51 7.16 -8.20
N GLY A 129 -10.62 6.49 -8.94
CA GLY A 129 -10.09 5.17 -8.62
C GLY A 129 -8.60 5.16 -8.28
N VAL A 130 -8.05 3.97 -8.05
CA VAL A 130 -6.60 3.78 -7.84
C VAL A 130 -6.03 2.72 -8.74
N VAL A 131 -4.72 2.79 -8.96
CA VAL A 131 -3.95 1.78 -9.68
C VAL A 131 -3.06 1.06 -8.70
N ILE A 132 -3.12 -0.26 -8.73
CA ILE A 132 -2.27 -1.14 -7.92
C ILE A 132 -1.47 -2.06 -8.84
N LYS A 133 -0.28 -2.48 -8.41
CA LYS A 133 0.52 -3.52 -9.07
C LYS A 133 0.49 -4.76 -8.20
N GLY A 134 -0.10 -5.84 -8.68
CA GLY A 134 -0.33 -7.00 -7.84
C GLY A 134 -1.02 -8.15 -8.55
N SER A 135 -1.82 -8.89 -7.79
CA SER A 135 -2.49 -10.10 -8.26
C SER A 135 -3.94 -10.15 -7.79
N CYS A 136 -4.74 -10.94 -8.49
CA CYS A 136 -6.12 -11.24 -8.11
C CYS A 136 -6.30 -12.75 -7.92
N LYS A 137 -7.25 -13.09 -7.05
CA LYS A 137 -7.76 -14.45 -6.81
C LYS A 137 -9.27 -14.44 -7.00
N LYS A 138 -9.82 -15.56 -7.47
CA LYS A 138 -11.27 -15.78 -7.55
C LYS A 138 -11.79 -16.29 -6.21
#